data_AF-A0A6P6CTI5-F1
#
_entry.id   AF-A0A6P6CTI5-F1
#
_cell.length_a   1.000
_cell.length_b   1.000
_cell.length_c   1.000
_cell.angle_alpha   90.00
_cell.angle_beta   90.00
_cell.angle_gamma   90.00
#
_symmetry.space_group_name_H-M   'P 1'
#
loop_
_entity.id
_entity.type
_entity.pdbx_description
1 polymer ?
#
loop_
_entity_poly.entity_id
_entity_poly.type
_entity_poly.pdbx_seq_one_letter_code
_entity_poly.pdbx_strand_id
1 'polypeptide(L)'
;MTALDLFLTNQFSEALSYLKPRTKESMYHSLTYATILEMQAMMTFDPQDILLAGNMMKEAQLLCQRHRKKSSVTDSFSNLVHRHTMDQFTEEEIHAEVCYAECLLQRAALTFLQDENMVSFIKGGIKVRNSYQTYKELDSLVQSSQYCKGENHRHFEGGVKLGVGAFNLTLSMLPTRILRLLEFVGFSGNKDYGLLQLEEGASGHSFRAVLCVMLLLCYHTFLTFVLGTGNVNIEEAEKLLKPYLKRYPKGAIFLFFAGRIEAIKGNVDAAIRRFEECCEAQQHWKQFHHMCYWELMWCFTYKSQWKMAYFYADLLSKENSWSKATYIYMKAAYLSMFEKEDYKPFGDDEVELFRAVPGLKLKIAGKSLPTEKFAIRKSRRYLSPKPVSLPIPALEMMYIWNGYAVIGKQPELTDGILEIITKAEEMLEKGPENEYSVDDECLVKLLKGLCLKYLGRVREAEENFRSISANEKKIKYDHYLIPNALLELALLFMEQGRNEEAVKLLETARQNYKNYSMESRTHFRIQAATLQAKSSLENGSRSMVSSVSL
;
A
#
# COMPACT_ATOMS: atom_id res chain seq x y z
N MET A 1 -22.81 -3.28 16.89
CA MET A 1 -22.73 -1.93 16.29
C MET A 1 -22.19 -0.89 17.28
N THR A 2 -22.70 -0.78 18.50
CA THR A 2 -22.25 0.21 19.50
C THR A 2 -20.74 0.34 19.69
N ALA A 3 -20.01 -0.77 19.90
CA ALA A 3 -18.55 -0.71 20.06
C ALA A 3 -17.82 -0.19 18.81
N LEU A 4 -18.36 -0.46 17.62
CA LEU A 4 -17.84 0.07 16.37
C LEU A 4 -18.08 1.58 16.27
N ASP A 5 -19.28 2.06 16.63
CA ASP A 5 -19.57 3.49 16.65
C ASP A 5 -18.65 4.23 17.65
N LEU A 6 -18.39 3.66 18.82
CA LEU A 6 -17.41 4.19 19.78
C LEU A 6 -16.01 4.25 19.15
N PHE A 7 -15.54 3.16 18.54
CA PHE A 7 -14.23 3.13 17.89
C PHE A 7 -14.12 4.18 16.76
N LEU A 8 -15.13 4.30 15.91
CA LEU A 8 -15.17 5.24 14.77
C LEU A 8 -15.35 6.71 15.20
N THR A 9 -15.73 6.96 16.46
CA THR A 9 -15.78 8.29 17.09
C THR A 9 -14.57 8.57 17.99
N ASN A 10 -13.49 7.79 17.84
CA ASN A 10 -12.24 7.89 18.59
C ASN A 10 -12.34 7.54 20.09
N GLN A 11 -13.45 6.94 20.53
CA GLN A 11 -13.69 6.43 21.88
C GLN A 11 -13.12 5.01 22.03
N PHE A 12 -11.80 4.87 21.78
CA PHE A 12 -11.13 3.58 21.64
C PHE A 12 -11.17 2.75 22.94
N SER A 13 -10.94 3.40 24.07
CA SER A 13 -10.94 2.75 25.39
C SER A 13 -12.35 2.33 25.79
N GLU A 14 -13.38 3.14 25.54
CA GLU A 14 -14.77 2.72 25.77
C GLU A 14 -15.16 1.55 24.87
N ALA A 15 -14.76 1.56 23.59
CA ALA A 15 -15.03 0.46 22.66
C ALA A 15 -14.46 -0.87 23.16
N LEU A 16 -13.19 -0.88 23.58
CA LEU A 16 -12.54 -2.08 24.14
C LEU A 16 -13.22 -2.52 25.44
N SER A 17 -13.55 -1.57 26.33
CA SER A 17 -14.19 -1.85 27.61
C SER A 17 -15.60 -2.44 27.44
N TYR A 18 -16.34 -1.96 26.44
CA TYR A 18 -17.65 -2.49 26.06
C TYR A 18 -17.57 -3.93 25.54
N LEU A 19 -16.55 -4.25 24.74
CA LEU A 19 -16.39 -5.58 24.14
C LEU A 19 -15.90 -6.63 25.14
N LYS A 20 -14.98 -6.25 26.04
CA LYS A 20 -14.23 -7.15 26.93
C LYS A 20 -15.09 -8.16 27.70
N PRO A 21 -16.24 -7.80 28.33
CA PRO A 21 -17.03 -8.73 29.13
C PRO A 21 -17.57 -9.94 28.35
N ARG A 22 -17.82 -9.78 27.04
CA ARG A 22 -18.46 -10.81 26.19
C ARG A 22 -17.49 -11.58 25.29
N THR A 23 -16.19 -11.33 25.45
CA THR A 23 -15.12 -11.95 24.62
C THR A 23 -15.05 -13.47 24.74
N LYS A 24 -15.56 -14.05 25.84
CA LYS A 24 -15.59 -15.51 26.05
C LYS A 24 -16.89 -16.19 25.60
N GLU A 25 -17.93 -15.40 25.33
CA GLU A 25 -19.29 -15.91 25.10
C GLU A 25 -19.76 -15.66 23.66
N SER A 26 -19.28 -14.60 23.01
CA SER A 26 -19.76 -14.19 21.69
C SER A 26 -18.62 -14.09 20.69
N MET A 27 -18.72 -14.86 19.60
CA MET A 27 -17.73 -14.87 18.50
C MET A 27 -17.47 -13.47 17.93
N TYR A 28 -18.52 -12.67 17.75
CA TYR A 28 -18.41 -11.29 17.23
C TYR A 28 -17.70 -10.36 18.20
N HIS A 29 -18.00 -10.43 19.51
CA HIS A 29 -17.34 -9.58 20.50
C HIS A 29 -15.87 -9.97 20.64
N SER A 30 -15.58 -11.27 20.68
CA SER A 30 -14.23 -11.81 20.74
C SER A 30 -13.39 -11.39 19.54
N LEU A 31 -13.90 -11.61 18.32
CA LEU A 31 -13.22 -11.24 17.08
C LEU A 31 -13.03 -9.72 16.96
N THR A 32 -14.04 -8.93 17.27
CA THR A 32 -13.93 -7.46 17.19
C THR A 32 -12.89 -6.93 18.18
N TYR A 33 -12.91 -7.43 19.42
CA TYR A 33 -11.92 -7.05 20.43
C TYR A 33 -10.51 -7.41 19.98
N ALA A 34 -10.32 -8.64 19.47
CA ALA A 34 -9.03 -9.10 18.97
C ALA A 34 -8.58 -8.29 17.73
N THR A 35 -9.50 -7.92 16.84
CA THR A 35 -9.23 -7.09 15.65
C THR A 35 -8.75 -5.70 16.04
N ILE A 36 -9.38 -5.04 17.02
CA ILE A 36 -8.94 -3.72 17.49
C ILE A 36 -7.53 -3.80 18.09
N LEU A 37 -7.23 -4.84 18.87
CA LEU A 37 -5.89 -5.04 19.42
C LEU A 37 -4.86 -5.37 18.34
N GLU A 38 -5.24 -6.12 17.29
CA GLU A 38 -4.37 -6.34 16.15
C GLU A 38 -4.10 -5.05 15.38
N MET A 39 -5.11 -4.20 15.16
CA MET A 39 -4.88 -2.88 14.56
C MET A 39 -3.85 -2.08 15.37
N GLN A 40 -3.97 -2.06 16.70
CA GLN A 40 -2.98 -1.44 17.57
C GLN A 40 -1.59 -2.06 17.35
N ALA A 41 -1.46 -3.39 17.43
CA ALA A 41 -0.20 -4.10 17.25
C ALA A 41 0.46 -3.85 15.89
N MET A 42 -0.33 -3.83 14.81
CA MET A 42 0.13 -3.52 13.46
C MET A 42 0.64 -2.08 13.36
N MET A 43 0.02 -1.14 14.07
CA MET A 43 0.41 0.26 14.03
C MET A 43 1.58 0.61 14.96
N THR A 44 1.67 -0.02 16.14
CA THR A 44 2.75 0.21 17.11
C THR A 44 4.02 -0.54 16.73
N PHE A 45 3.87 -1.71 16.12
CA PHE A 45 4.93 -2.69 15.96
C PHE A 45 5.62 -3.07 17.30
N ASP A 46 4.91 -2.91 18.42
CA ASP A 46 5.44 -3.24 19.74
C ASP A 46 5.33 -4.76 19.99
N PRO A 47 6.41 -5.44 20.43
CA PRO A 47 6.37 -6.87 20.68
C PRO A 47 5.30 -7.31 21.70
N GLN A 48 4.99 -6.50 22.71
CA GLN A 48 3.98 -6.80 23.71
C GLN A 48 2.58 -6.69 23.13
N ASP A 49 2.32 -5.64 22.35
CA ASP A 49 1.04 -5.47 21.63
C ASP A 49 0.81 -6.62 20.64
N ILE A 50 1.84 -6.99 19.86
CA ILE A 50 1.80 -8.11 18.91
C ILE A 50 1.52 -9.44 19.62
N LEU A 51 2.13 -9.67 20.78
CA LEU A 51 1.90 -10.88 21.58
C LEU A 51 0.47 -10.91 22.13
N LEU A 52 0.00 -9.79 22.69
CA LEU A 52 -1.35 -9.66 23.23
C LEU A 52 -2.40 -9.88 22.15
N ALA A 53 -2.28 -9.21 21.00
CA ALA A 53 -3.16 -9.39 19.86
C ALA A 53 -3.16 -10.85 19.37
N GLY A 54 -1.98 -11.47 19.27
CA GLY A 54 -1.84 -12.87 18.88
C GLY A 54 -2.55 -13.85 19.82
N ASN A 55 -2.46 -13.62 21.13
CA ASN A 55 -3.15 -14.43 22.15
C ASN A 55 -4.67 -14.24 22.07
N MET A 56 -5.15 -13.00 22.04
CA MET A 56 -6.59 -12.72 21.95
C MET A 56 -7.20 -13.24 20.65
N MET A 57 -6.49 -13.14 19.54
CA MET A 57 -6.94 -13.69 18.26
C MET A 57 -7.00 -15.22 18.26
N LYS A 58 -6.07 -15.88 18.98
CA LYS A 58 -6.11 -17.33 19.17
C LYS A 58 -7.32 -17.75 20.01
N GLU A 59 -7.66 -16.99 21.07
CA GLU A 59 -8.86 -17.24 21.87
C GLU A 59 -10.14 -17.05 21.05
N ALA A 60 -10.24 -15.98 20.27
CA ALA A 60 -11.36 -15.72 19.37
C ALA A 60 -11.54 -16.85 18.35
N GLN A 61 -10.44 -17.35 17.77
CA GLN A 61 -10.48 -18.48 16.85
C GLN A 61 -10.99 -19.75 17.53
N LEU A 62 -10.52 -20.06 18.74
CA LEU A 62 -10.97 -21.24 19.49
C LEU A 62 -12.44 -21.16 19.84
N LEU A 63 -12.94 -19.97 20.18
CA LEU A 63 -14.37 -19.74 20.38
C LEU A 63 -15.14 -20.02 19.09
N CYS A 64 -14.77 -19.41 17.96
CA CYS A 64 -15.41 -19.68 16.67
C CYS A 64 -15.43 -21.17 16.34
N GLN A 65 -14.30 -21.86 16.55
CA GLN A 65 -14.19 -23.30 16.27
C GLN A 65 -15.17 -24.16 17.08
N ARG A 66 -15.57 -23.76 18.29
CA ARG A 66 -16.57 -24.51 19.09
C ARG A 66 -17.97 -24.43 18.51
N HIS A 67 -18.29 -23.32 17.82
CA HIS A 67 -19.60 -23.05 17.21
C HIS A 67 -19.65 -23.42 15.72
N ARG A 68 -18.52 -23.82 15.11
CA ARG A 68 -18.49 -24.34 13.74
C ARG A 68 -19.12 -25.74 13.66
N LYS A 69 -19.61 -26.08 12.47
CA LYS A 69 -20.14 -27.41 12.18
C LYS A 69 -19.06 -28.46 12.44
N LYS A 70 -19.35 -29.44 13.31
CA LYS A 70 -18.43 -30.53 13.61
C LYS A 70 -18.51 -31.56 12.48
N SER A 71 -17.46 -31.72 11.70
CA SER A 71 -17.34 -32.83 10.76
C SER A 71 -17.02 -34.12 11.53
N SER A 72 -17.88 -35.15 11.43
CA SER A 72 -17.52 -36.48 11.91
C SER A 72 -16.43 -37.07 11.01
N VAL A 73 -15.53 -37.88 11.57
CA VAL A 73 -14.48 -38.60 10.83
C VAL A 73 -15.09 -39.52 9.75
N THR A 74 -16.34 -39.94 9.91
CA THR A 74 -17.11 -40.70 8.92
C THR A 74 -17.63 -39.85 7.74
N ASP A 75 -17.86 -38.55 7.93
CA ASP A 75 -18.36 -37.64 6.89
C ASP A 75 -17.26 -37.25 5.89
N SER A 76 -15.99 -37.38 6.30
CA SER A 76 -14.84 -37.08 5.44
C SER A 76 -14.62 -38.14 4.36
N PHE A 77 -15.05 -39.39 4.60
CA PHE A 77 -14.97 -40.48 3.61
C PHE A 77 -16.18 -40.50 2.66
N SER A 78 -17.37 -40.05 3.09
CA SER A 78 -18.56 -39.97 2.22
C SER A 78 -18.50 -38.79 1.24
N ASN A 79 -17.87 -37.68 1.62
CA ASN A 79 -17.68 -36.51 0.75
C ASN A 79 -16.75 -36.75 -0.45
N LEU A 80 -15.97 -37.83 -0.46
CA LEU A 80 -15.15 -38.22 -1.61
C LEU A 80 -15.98 -38.94 -2.69
N VAL A 81 -17.15 -39.49 -2.34
CA VAL A 81 -17.97 -40.36 -3.21
C VAL A 81 -19.34 -39.74 -3.53
N HIS A 82 -19.88 -38.85 -2.67
CA HIS A 82 -21.12 -38.13 -2.93
C HIS A 82 -20.99 -36.63 -2.66
N ARG A 83 -20.96 -35.86 -3.75
CA ARG A 83 -20.92 -34.39 -3.78
C ARG A 83 -22.28 -33.74 -3.50
N HIS A 84 -23.08 -34.29 -2.56
CA HIS A 84 -24.52 -33.97 -2.48
C HIS A 84 -25.16 -33.81 -1.10
N THR A 85 -24.42 -33.78 0.01
CA THR A 85 -25.03 -33.52 1.34
C THR A 85 -24.53 -32.20 1.95
N MET A 86 -24.97 -31.09 1.36
CA MET A 86 -24.97 -29.78 2.03
C MET A 86 -26.09 -29.76 3.07
N ASP A 87 -25.95 -30.58 4.13
CA ASP A 87 -26.88 -30.55 5.26
C ASP A 87 -26.91 -29.14 5.85
N GLN A 88 -28.12 -28.57 5.96
CA GLN A 88 -28.42 -27.19 6.34
C GLN A 88 -27.56 -26.73 7.52
N PHE A 89 -26.61 -25.83 7.27
CA PHE A 89 -25.95 -25.11 8.35
C PHE A 89 -26.98 -24.35 9.16
N THR A 90 -26.84 -24.36 10.47
CA THR A 90 -27.56 -23.39 11.31
C THR A 90 -27.00 -21.98 11.06
N GLU A 91 -27.80 -20.96 11.40
CA GLU A 91 -27.36 -19.57 11.30
C GLU A 91 -26.11 -19.31 12.18
N GLU A 92 -26.04 -19.93 13.36
CA GLU A 92 -24.86 -19.78 14.21
C GLU A 92 -23.59 -20.38 13.57
N GLU A 93 -23.70 -21.55 12.95
CA GLU A 93 -22.57 -22.23 12.31
C GLU A 93 -22.02 -21.45 11.11
N ILE A 94 -22.85 -20.90 10.22
CA ILE A 94 -22.36 -20.11 9.07
C ILE A 94 -21.64 -18.82 9.53
N HIS A 95 -22.13 -18.20 10.60
CA HIS A 95 -21.49 -17.03 11.18
C HIS A 95 -20.14 -17.40 11.83
N ALA A 96 -20.06 -18.58 12.47
CA ALA A 96 -18.83 -19.09 13.04
C ALA A 96 -17.78 -19.43 11.96
N GLU A 97 -18.18 -19.95 10.79
CA GLU A 97 -17.29 -20.17 9.65
C GLU A 97 -16.65 -18.87 9.15
N VAL A 98 -17.44 -17.81 8.94
CA VAL A 98 -16.91 -16.50 8.53
C VAL A 98 -15.95 -15.94 9.58
N CYS A 99 -16.35 -15.92 10.85
CA CYS A 99 -15.51 -15.36 11.91
C CYS A 99 -14.21 -16.16 12.09
N TYR A 100 -14.25 -17.47 11.88
CA TYR A 100 -13.07 -18.32 11.90
C TYR A 100 -12.13 -18.04 10.71
N ALA A 101 -12.67 -17.84 9.51
CA ALA A 101 -11.88 -17.47 8.33
C ALA A 101 -11.17 -16.12 8.52
N GLU A 102 -11.83 -15.16 9.16
CA GLU A 102 -11.24 -13.85 9.53
C GLU A 102 -10.12 -14.01 10.55
N CYS A 103 -10.37 -14.78 11.62
CA CYS A 103 -9.33 -15.09 12.61
C CYS A 103 -8.10 -15.72 11.95
N LEU A 104 -8.27 -16.62 10.99
CA LEU A 104 -7.14 -17.25 10.30
C LEU A 104 -6.29 -16.23 9.55
N LEU A 105 -6.93 -15.30 8.83
CA LEU A 105 -6.22 -14.28 8.05
C LEU A 105 -5.44 -13.32 8.95
N GLN A 106 -6.10 -12.82 9.99
CA GLN A 106 -5.51 -11.94 11.00
C GLN A 106 -4.36 -12.62 11.78
N ARG A 107 -4.54 -13.88 12.18
CA ARG A 107 -3.44 -14.66 12.76
C ARG A 107 -2.29 -14.89 11.79
N ALA A 108 -2.55 -15.01 10.48
CA ALA A 108 -1.49 -15.13 9.50
C ALA A 108 -0.66 -13.84 9.44
N ALA A 109 -1.30 -12.67 9.43
CA ALA A 109 -0.64 -11.38 9.46
C ALA A 109 0.26 -11.25 10.71
N LEU A 110 -0.28 -11.51 11.90
CA LEU A 110 0.50 -11.51 13.15
C LEU A 110 1.65 -12.53 13.14
N THR A 111 1.46 -13.71 12.56
CA THR A 111 2.53 -14.73 12.45
C THR A 111 3.70 -14.21 11.60
N PHE A 112 3.42 -13.47 10.53
CA PHE A 112 4.46 -12.86 9.69
C PHE A 112 5.20 -11.72 10.38
N LEU A 113 4.61 -11.10 11.40
CA LEU A 113 5.25 -10.07 12.21
C LEU A 113 6.07 -10.63 13.38
N GLN A 114 5.60 -11.72 14.01
CA GLN A 114 6.18 -12.26 15.25
C GLN A 114 7.53 -12.97 15.05
N ASP A 115 7.71 -13.66 13.93
CA ASP A 115 8.83 -14.59 13.78
C ASP A 115 9.37 -14.61 12.34
N GLU A 116 10.69 -14.49 12.23
CA GLU A 116 11.41 -14.41 10.96
C GLU A 116 11.72 -15.77 10.33
N ASN A 117 11.43 -16.88 11.03
CA ASN A 117 11.82 -18.20 10.56
C ASN A 117 10.88 -18.79 9.49
N MET A 118 11.43 -19.74 8.72
CA MET A 118 10.71 -20.42 7.63
C MET A 118 9.47 -21.18 8.12
N VAL A 119 9.51 -21.70 9.35
CA VAL A 119 8.40 -22.46 9.94
C VAL A 119 7.18 -21.56 10.14
N SER A 120 7.39 -20.35 10.67
CA SER A 120 6.34 -19.35 10.88
C SER A 120 5.81 -18.83 9.55
N PHE A 121 6.66 -18.66 8.54
CA PHE A 121 6.21 -18.34 7.17
C PHE A 121 5.27 -19.43 6.60
N ILE A 122 5.64 -20.71 6.71
CA ILE A 122 4.81 -21.83 6.25
C ILE A 122 3.48 -21.89 7.04
N LYS A 123 3.54 -21.75 8.37
CA LYS A 123 2.34 -21.72 9.22
C LYS A 123 1.40 -20.58 8.85
N GLY A 124 1.93 -19.39 8.56
CA GLY A 124 1.16 -18.26 8.06
C GLY A 124 0.51 -18.56 6.71
N GLY A 125 1.28 -19.11 5.76
CA GLY A 125 0.77 -19.51 4.44
C GLY A 125 -0.38 -20.53 4.50
N ILE A 126 -0.28 -21.54 5.39
CA ILE A 126 -1.36 -22.52 5.62
C ILE A 126 -2.64 -21.83 6.13
N LYS A 127 -2.52 -20.86 7.05
CA LYS A 127 -3.68 -20.11 7.55
C LYS A 127 -4.36 -19.29 6.46
N VAL A 128 -3.57 -18.59 5.62
CA VAL A 128 -4.10 -17.85 4.46
C VAL A 128 -4.85 -18.79 3.52
N ARG A 129 -4.27 -19.95 3.20
CA ARG A 129 -4.91 -20.95 2.33
C ARG A 129 -6.22 -21.46 2.91
N ASN A 130 -6.25 -21.81 4.19
CA ASN A 130 -7.46 -22.29 4.84
C ASN A 130 -8.55 -21.22 4.87
N SER A 131 -8.19 -19.97 5.17
CA SER A 131 -9.11 -18.82 5.10
C SER A 131 -9.70 -18.64 3.70
N TYR A 132 -8.85 -18.65 2.67
CA TYR A 132 -9.29 -18.55 1.27
C TYR A 132 -10.25 -19.66 0.87
N GLN A 133 -9.94 -20.91 1.25
CA GLN A 133 -10.78 -22.07 0.93
C GLN A 133 -12.15 -21.95 1.61
N THR A 134 -12.19 -21.57 2.89
CA THR A 134 -13.45 -21.33 3.61
C THR A 134 -14.27 -20.24 2.94
N TYR A 135 -13.67 -19.10 2.55
CA TYR A 135 -14.42 -18.06 1.84
C TYR A 135 -14.97 -18.52 0.50
N LYS A 136 -14.25 -19.35 -0.25
CA LYS A 136 -14.72 -19.92 -1.52
C LYS A 136 -15.93 -20.84 -1.32
N GLU A 137 -15.91 -21.64 -0.26
CA GLU A 137 -17.04 -22.50 0.12
C GLU A 137 -18.26 -21.67 0.54
N LEU A 138 -18.05 -20.61 1.32
CA LEU A 138 -19.11 -19.71 1.76
C LEU A 138 -19.70 -18.87 0.62
N ASP A 139 -18.88 -18.42 -0.34
CA ASP A 139 -19.35 -17.74 -1.55
C ASP A 139 -20.24 -18.67 -2.39
N SER A 140 -19.80 -19.93 -2.56
CA SER A 140 -20.59 -20.95 -3.26
C SER A 140 -21.92 -21.24 -2.55
N LEU A 141 -21.93 -21.23 -1.20
CA LEU A 141 -23.15 -21.36 -0.41
C LEU A 141 -24.10 -20.19 -0.65
N VAL A 142 -23.63 -18.95 -0.55
CA VAL A 142 -24.44 -17.73 -0.78
C VAL A 142 -25.07 -17.72 -2.18
N GLN A 143 -24.37 -18.23 -3.19
CA GLN A 143 -24.85 -18.32 -4.57
C GLN A 143 -25.77 -19.52 -4.82
N SER A 144 -25.88 -20.47 -3.88
CA SER A 144 -26.69 -21.67 -4.04
C SER A 144 -28.19 -21.38 -3.87
N SER A 145 -29.03 -22.10 -4.59
CA SER A 145 -30.49 -22.04 -4.43
C SER A 145 -30.99 -22.61 -3.10
N GLN A 146 -30.12 -23.29 -2.35
CA GLN A 146 -30.41 -23.92 -1.06
C GLN A 146 -30.13 -23.01 0.14
N TYR A 147 -29.50 -21.85 -0.08
CA TYR A 147 -29.21 -20.90 0.98
C TYR A 147 -30.45 -20.15 1.42
N CYS A 148 -30.89 -20.44 2.65
CA CYS A 148 -31.99 -19.76 3.30
C CYS A 148 -31.49 -18.55 4.11
N LYS A 149 -32.06 -17.38 3.85
CA LYS A 149 -31.71 -16.15 4.56
C LYS A 149 -32.34 -16.11 5.95
N GLY A 150 -31.52 -16.33 6.99
CA GLY A 150 -31.88 -16.12 8.39
C GLY A 150 -32.09 -14.65 8.75
N GLU A 151 -32.38 -14.36 10.02
CA GLU A 151 -32.68 -12.99 10.48
C GLU A 151 -31.46 -12.06 10.32
N ASN A 152 -30.27 -12.57 10.60
CA ASN A 152 -28.99 -11.85 10.60
C ASN A 152 -28.14 -12.11 9.35
N HIS A 153 -28.72 -12.69 8.29
CA HIS A 153 -28.03 -13.07 7.04
C HIS A 153 -27.16 -11.95 6.45
N ARG A 154 -27.58 -10.69 6.57
CA ARG A 154 -26.83 -9.50 6.10
C ARG A 154 -25.42 -9.39 6.69
N HIS A 155 -25.21 -9.86 7.92
CA HIS A 155 -23.92 -9.82 8.61
C HIS A 155 -23.00 -10.96 8.20
N PHE A 156 -23.58 -12.11 7.84
CA PHE A 156 -22.89 -13.22 7.21
C PHE A 156 -22.47 -12.86 5.78
N GLU A 157 -23.43 -12.49 4.92
CA GLU A 157 -23.17 -12.10 3.52
C GLU A 157 -22.16 -10.95 3.43
N GLY A 158 -22.26 -9.94 4.30
CA GLY A 158 -21.29 -8.86 4.37
C GLY A 158 -19.86 -9.33 4.70
N GLY A 159 -19.71 -10.39 5.50
CA GLY A 159 -18.40 -10.99 5.79
C GLY A 159 -17.86 -11.86 4.67
N VAL A 160 -18.74 -12.59 3.97
CA VAL A 160 -18.36 -13.30 2.75
C VAL A 160 -17.86 -12.31 1.69
N LYS A 161 -18.61 -11.23 1.45
CA LYS A 161 -18.24 -10.13 0.53
C LYS A 161 -16.88 -9.51 0.88
N LEU A 162 -16.65 -9.22 2.16
CA LEU A 162 -15.36 -8.70 2.65
C LEU A 162 -14.20 -9.65 2.27
N GLY A 163 -14.30 -10.93 2.65
CA GLY A 163 -13.23 -11.89 2.44
C GLY A 163 -12.99 -12.22 0.97
N VAL A 164 -14.05 -12.57 0.24
CA VAL A 164 -13.99 -12.90 -1.20
C VAL A 164 -13.45 -11.71 -1.98
N GLY A 165 -13.95 -10.51 -1.68
CA GLY A 165 -13.51 -9.26 -2.28
C GLY A 165 -12.03 -8.99 -2.04
N ALA A 166 -11.59 -9.08 -0.78
CA ALA A 166 -10.19 -8.85 -0.40
C ALA A 166 -9.23 -9.85 -1.06
N PHE A 167 -9.56 -11.14 -1.08
CA PHE A 167 -8.73 -12.18 -1.71
C PHE A 167 -8.63 -11.98 -3.22
N ASN A 168 -9.76 -11.80 -3.90
CA ASN A 168 -9.77 -11.62 -5.34
C ASN A 168 -9.00 -10.38 -5.78
N LEU A 169 -9.21 -9.26 -5.09
CA LEU A 169 -8.51 -8.02 -5.35
C LEU A 169 -7.00 -8.17 -5.14
N THR A 170 -6.58 -8.67 -3.97
CA THR A 170 -5.16 -8.80 -3.63
C THR A 170 -4.42 -9.75 -4.59
N LEU A 171 -5.01 -10.91 -4.88
CA LEU A 171 -4.41 -11.90 -5.78
C LEU A 171 -4.30 -11.36 -7.22
N SER A 172 -5.30 -10.62 -7.70
CA SER A 172 -5.29 -10.05 -9.06
C SER A 172 -4.17 -9.04 -9.29
N MET A 173 -3.69 -8.40 -8.21
CA MET A 173 -2.62 -7.41 -8.28
C MET A 173 -1.24 -8.04 -8.36
N LEU A 174 -1.07 -9.31 -7.97
CA LEU A 174 0.24 -9.95 -7.89
C LEU A 174 0.92 -10.04 -9.28
N PRO A 175 2.27 -9.94 -9.33
CA PRO A 175 3.03 -10.17 -10.54
C PRO A 175 2.70 -11.54 -11.15
N THR A 176 2.55 -11.63 -12.48
CA THR A 176 2.15 -12.87 -13.17
C THR A 176 2.96 -14.11 -12.77
N ARG A 177 4.26 -13.96 -12.49
CA ARG A 177 5.11 -15.08 -12.04
C ARG A 177 4.70 -15.63 -10.68
N ILE A 178 4.35 -14.75 -9.74
CA ILE A 178 3.89 -15.14 -8.39
C ILE A 178 2.49 -15.72 -8.47
N LEU A 179 1.61 -15.09 -9.26
CA LEU A 179 0.24 -15.55 -9.44
C LEU A 179 0.20 -16.99 -9.99
N ARG A 180 0.97 -17.32 -11.03
CA ARG A 180 1.04 -18.70 -11.58
C ARG A 180 1.43 -19.76 -10.55
N LEU A 181 2.34 -19.41 -9.62
CA LEU A 181 2.73 -20.34 -8.54
C LEU A 181 1.59 -20.55 -7.54
N LEU A 182 0.83 -19.50 -7.24
CA LEU A 182 -0.32 -19.58 -6.34
C LEU A 182 -1.52 -20.28 -7.00
N GLU A 183 -1.71 -20.10 -8.30
CA GLU A 183 -2.71 -20.80 -9.12
C GLU A 183 -2.51 -22.32 -9.10
N PHE A 184 -1.26 -22.77 -9.18
CA PHE A 184 -0.92 -24.19 -9.07
C PHE A 184 -1.40 -24.83 -7.75
N VAL A 185 -1.44 -24.07 -6.64
CA VAL A 185 -1.93 -24.53 -5.33
C VAL A 185 -3.40 -24.16 -5.06
N GLY A 186 -4.12 -23.65 -6.07
CA GLY A 186 -5.57 -23.46 -6.06
C GLY A 186 -6.06 -22.03 -5.78
N PHE A 187 -5.17 -21.04 -5.66
CA PHE A 187 -5.57 -19.63 -5.56
C PHE A 187 -5.93 -19.07 -6.93
N SER A 188 -6.91 -18.17 -6.99
CA SER A 188 -7.24 -17.42 -8.19
C SER A 188 -7.76 -16.06 -7.78
N GLY A 189 -7.44 -15.02 -8.56
CA GLY A 189 -7.91 -13.67 -8.30
C GLY A 189 -8.50 -13.03 -9.53
N ASN A 190 -9.71 -12.48 -9.39
CA ASN A 190 -10.35 -11.66 -10.41
C ASN A 190 -10.57 -10.24 -9.84
N LYS A 191 -9.92 -9.25 -10.45
CA LYS A 191 -9.97 -7.86 -9.97
C LYS A 191 -11.40 -7.32 -9.95
N ASP A 192 -12.13 -7.47 -11.05
CA ASP A 192 -13.46 -6.85 -11.21
C ASP A 192 -14.48 -7.51 -10.29
N TYR A 193 -14.41 -8.84 -10.14
CA TYR A 193 -15.22 -9.55 -9.16
C TYR A 193 -14.87 -9.14 -7.72
N GLY A 194 -13.57 -8.99 -7.43
CA GLY A 194 -13.11 -8.54 -6.12
C GLY A 194 -13.64 -7.15 -5.74
N LEU A 195 -13.60 -6.20 -6.69
CA LEU A 195 -14.14 -4.86 -6.50
C LEU A 195 -15.66 -4.89 -6.32
N LEU A 196 -16.39 -5.63 -7.18
CA LEU A 196 -17.84 -5.78 -7.07
C LEU A 196 -18.26 -6.30 -5.69
N GLN A 197 -17.61 -7.36 -5.19
CA GLN A 197 -17.93 -7.93 -3.88
C GLN A 197 -17.69 -6.91 -2.75
N LEU A 198 -16.59 -6.15 -2.80
CA LEU A 198 -16.32 -5.10 -1.81
C LEU A 198 -17.33 -3.95 -1.89
N GLU A 199 -17.69 -3.50 -3.09
CA GLU A 199 -18.67 -2.42 -3.31
C GLU A 199 -20.06 -2.79 -2.80
N GLU A 200 -20.50 -4.02 -3.08
CA GLU A 200 -21.76 -4.54 -2.53
C GLU A 200 -21.68 -4.72 -1.01
N GLY A 201 -20.53 -5.14 -0.48
CA GLY A 201 -20.30 -5.28 0.95
C GLY A 201 -20.32 -3.93 1.67
N ALA A 202 -19.74 -2.90 1.05
CA ALA A 202 -19.71 -1.52 1.50
C ALA A 202 -21.09 -0.85 1.49
N SER A 203 -21.91 -1.15 0.48
CA SER A 203 -23.29 -0.63 0.34
C SER A 203 -24.30 -1.36 1.24
N GLY A 204 -23.92 -2.53 1.78
CA GLY A 204 -24.76 -3.32 2.66
C GLY A 204 -24.87 -2.75 4.09
N HIS A 205 -25.94 -3.12 4.80
CA HIS A 205 -26.15 -2.78 6.21
C HIS A 205 -25.53 -3.84 7.14
N SER A 206 -24.25 -4.15 6.90
CA SER A 206 -23.52 -5.17 7.68
C SER A 206 -22.53 -4.52 8.66
N PHE A 207 -22.18 -5.25 9.73
CA PHE A 207 -21.12 -4.84 10.65
C PHE A 207 -19.77 -4.63 9.93
N ARG A 208 -19.54 -5.34 8.82
CA ARG A 208 -18.30 -5.34 8.04
C ARG A 208 -18.28 -4.34 6.89
N ALA A 209 -19.38 -3.61 6.67
CA ALA A 209 -19.49 -2.64 5.59
C ALA A 209 -18.38 -1.58 5.65
N VAL A 210 -18.06 -1.10 6.86
CA VAL A 210 -16.97 -0.14 7.04
C VAL A 210 -15.60 -0.73 6.68
N LEU A 211 -15.36 -2.01 6.92
CA LEU A 211 -14.10 -2.67 6.55
C LEU A 211 -13.98 -2.79 5.02
N CYS A 212 -15.09 -3.08 4.32
CA CYS A 212 -15.12 -3.03 2.86
C CYS A 212 -14.81 -1.63 2.33
N VAL A 213 -15.42 -0.59 2.94
CA VAL A 213 -15.14 0.82 2.61
C VAL A 213 -13.67 1.16 2.83
N MET A 214 -13.11 0.79 3.99
CA MET A 214 -11.68 1.03 4.28
C MET A 214 -10.77 0.33 3.28
N LEU A 215 -11.07 -0.91 2.87
CA LEU A 215 -10.29 -1.63 1.85
C LEU A 215 -10.39 -0.96 0.48
N LEU A 216 -11.58 -0.52 0.06
CA LEU A 216 -11.77 0.21 -1.19
C LEU A 216 -11.05 1.57 -1.16
N LEU A 217 -11.12 2.30 -0.04
CA LEU A 217 -10.37 3.54 0.14
C LEU A 217 -8.87 3.30 0.06
N CYS A 218 -8.34 2.27 0.73
CA CYS A 218 -6.94 1.86 0.62
C CYS A 218 -6.56 1.50 -0.82
N TYR A 219 -7.43 0.76 -1.51
CA TYR A 219 -7.22 0.39 -2.90
C TYR A 219 -7.10 1.62 -3.80
N HIS A 220 -8.08 2.53 -3.75
CA HIS A 220 -8.12 3.70 -4.60
C HIS A 220 -7.06 4.75 -4.22
N THR A 221 -6.75 4.97 -2.93
CA THR A 221 -5.89 6.10 -2.51
C THR A 221 -4.43 5.73 -2.28
N PHE A 222 -4.11 4.46 -2.08
CA PHE A 222 -2.73 3.98 -1.84
C PHE A 222 -2.27 2.95 -2.86
N LEU A 223 -3.01 1.86 -3.06
CA LEU A 223 -2.52 0.74 -3.88
C LEU A 223 -2.41 1.12 -5.36
N THR A 224 -3.46 1.68 -5.95
CA THR A 224 -3.41 2.16 -7.35
C THR A 224 -2.46 3.34 -7.53
N PHE A 225 -2.31 4.18 -6.50
CA PHE A 225 -1.43 5.33 -6.52
C PHE A 225 0.06 4.94 -6.48
N VAL A 226 0.48 4.06 -5.57
CA VAL A 226 1.89 3.70 -5.40
C VAL A 226 2.33 2.57 -6.33
N LEU A 227 1.46 1.59 -6.58
CA LEU A 227 1.77 0.37 -7.33
C LEU A 227 1.14 0.34 -8.73
N GLY A 228 0.21 1.24 -9.03
CA GLY A 228 -0.44 1.33 -10.35
C GLY A 228 0.21 2.37 -11.28
N THR A 229 -0.57 2.83 -12.25
CA THR A 229 -0.16 3.87 -13.22
C THR A 229 -0.32 5.30 -12.69
N GLY A 230 -0.78 5.47 -11.44
CA GLY A 230 -1.11 6.78 -10.87
C GLY A 230 -2.50 7.30 -11.23
N ASN A 231 -3.23 6.62 -12.14
CA ASN A 231 -4.63 6.92 -12.45
C ASN A 231 -5.54 6.41 -11.34
N VAL A 232 -5.81 7.26 -10.37
CA VAL A 232 -6.68 6.99 -9.22
C VAL A 232 -8.12 7.36 -9.55
N ASN A 233 -9.09 6.49 -9.20
CA ASN A 233 -10.50 6.86 -9.20
C ASN A 233 -10.83 7.67 -7.94
N ILE A 234 -10.58 8.97 -8.02
CA ILE A 234 -10.80 9.92 -6.91
C ILE A 234 -12.30 10.06 -6.61
N GLU A 235 -13.14 10.08 -7.64
CA GLU A 235 -14.60 10.24 -7.50
C GLU A 235 -15.21 9.11 -6.68
N GLU A 236 -14.82 7.86 -6.93
CA GLU A 236 -15.31 6.73 -6.15
C GLU A 236 -14.80 6.78 -4.70
N ALA A 237 -13.54 7.17 -4.47
CA ALA A 237 -13.00 7.35 -3.13
C ALA A 237 -13.79 8.41 -2.33
N GLU A 238 -14.14 9.54 -2.96
CA GLU A 238 -14.95 10.58 -2.34
C GLU A 238 -16.39 10.11 -2.05
N LYS A 239 -16.99 9.40 -3.00
CA LYS A 239 -18.33 8.83 -2.85
C LYS A 239 -18.41 7.84 -1.68
N LEU A 240 -17.39 6.99 -1.54
CA LEU A 240 -17.27 6.06 -0.41
C LEU A 240 -17.08 6.78 0.92
N LEU A 241 -16.28 7.85 0.95
CA LEU A 241 -15.91 8.55 2.18
C LEU A 241 -17.02 9.49 2.70
N LYS A 242 -17.74 10.17 1.81
CA LYS A 242 -18.70 11.23 2.15
C LYS A 242 -19.75 10.84 3.21
N PRO A 243 -20.40 9.66 3.15
CA PRO A 243 -21.35 9.24 4.19
C PRO A 243 -20.71 9.11 5.57
N TYR A 244 -19.46 8.67 5.63
CA TYR A 244 -18.74 8.47 6.89
C TYR A 244 -18.24 9.78 7.49
N LEU A 245 -17.81 10.75 6.68
CA LEU A 245 -17.52 12.10 7.18
C LEU A 245 -18.78 12.78 7.73
N LYS A 246 -19.96 12.54 7.12
CA LYS A 246 -21.23 13.06 7.65
C LYS A 246 -21.60 12.41 8.98
N ARG A 247 -21.41 11.10 9.12
CA ARG A 247 -21.78 10.34 10.32
C ARG A 247 -20.77 10.48 11.46
N TYR A 248 -19.48 10.56 11.13
CA TYR A 248 -18.35 10.64 12.07
C TYR A 248 -17.44 11.81 11.70
N PRO A 249 -17.90 13.07 11.87
CA PRO A 249 -17.18 14.25 11.39
C PRO A 249 -15.80 14.44 12.03
N LYS A 250 -15.57 13.87 13.22
CA LYS A 250 -14.27 13.87 13.90
C LYS A 250 -13.58 12.51 13.89
N GLY A 251 -14.09 11.50 13.17
CA GLY A 251 -13.49 10.17 13.15
C GLY A 251 -12.11 10.22 12.49
N ALA A 252 -11.05 9.89 13.22
CA ALA A 252 -9.66 10.05 12.77
C ALA A 252 -9.38 9.28 11.47
N ILE A 253 -9.92 8.07 11.33
CA ILE A 253 -9.79 7.26 10.11
C ILE A 253 -10.31 8.00 8.87
N PHE A 254 -11.47 8.65 8.99
CA PHE A 254 -12.12 9.30 7.86
C PHE A 254 -11.49 10.66 7.56
N LEU A 255 -11.05 11.40 8.58
CA LEU A 255 -10.27 12.62 8.39
C LEU A 255 -8.92 12.35 7.70
N PHE A 256 -8.25 11.26 8.08
CA PHE A 256 -7.02 10.82 7.40
C PHE A 256 -7.27 10.54 5.91
N PHE A 257 -8.30 9.77 5.58
CA PHE A 257 -8.64 9.53 4.17
C PHE A 257 -9.08 10.80 3.43
N ALA A 258 -9.73 11.76 4.10
CA ALA A 258 -10.07 13.05 3.52
C ALA A 258 -8.81 13.83 3.14
N GLY A 259 -7.82 13.90 4.04
CA GLY A 259 -6.52 14.52 3.76
C GLY A 259 -5.78 13.81 2.63
N ARG A 260 -5.81 12.47 2.62
CA ARG A 260 -5.19 11.67 1.56
C ARG A 260 -5.81 11.95 0.19
N ILE A 261 -7.13 12.08 0.12
CA ILE A 261 -7.85 12.44 -1.12
C ILE A 261 -7.46 13.84 -1.60
N GLU A 262 -7.36 14.83 -0.71
CA GLU A 262 -6.87 16.17 -1.09
C GLU A 262 -5.42 16.14 -1.58
N ALA A 263 -4.56 15.32 -0.96
CA ALA A 263 -3.17 15.18 -1.37
C ALA A 263 -3.06 14.62 -2.80
N ILE A 264 -3.78 13.54 -3.13
CA ILE A 264 -3.75 12.95 -4.49
C ILE A 264 -4.38 13.86 -5.55
N LYS A 265 -5.27 14.79 -5.16
CA LYS A 265 -5.80 15.84 -6.05
C LYS A 265 -4.78 16.94 -6.36
N GLY A 266 -3.68 17.01 -5.61
CA GLY A 266 -2.74 18.13 -5.66
C GLY A 266 -3.15 19.31 -4.80
N ASN A 267 -4.21 19.20 -4.00
CA ASN A 267 -4.67 20.27 -3.10
C ASN A 267 -3.87 20.24 -1.79
N VAL A 268 -2.55 20.47 -1.89
CA VAL A 268 -1.59 20.21 -0.79
C VAL A 268 -1.94 20.97 0.48
N ASP A 269 -2.34 22.24 0.38
CA ASP A 269 -2.72 23.04 1.57
C ASP A 269 -4.01 22.56 2.24
N ALA A 270 -4.96 22.03 1.46
CA ALA A 270 -6.16 21.42 2.02
C ALA A 270 -5.83 20.09 2.71
N ALA A 271 -4.93 19.30 2.12
CA ALA A 271 -4.45 18.06 2.71
C ALA A 271 -3.79 18.30 4.07
N ILE A 272 -2.89 19.28 4.16
CA ILE A 272 -2.22 19.68 5.43
C ILE A 272 -3.26 19.96 6.51
N ARG A 273 -4.23 20.84 6.24
CA ARG A 273 -5.29 21.18 7.21
C ARG A 273 -6.08 19.96 7.68
N ARG A 274 -6.38 19.02 6.79
CA ARG A 274 -7.12 17.78 7.14
C ARG A 274 -6.30 16.83 8.00
N PHE A 275 -5.00 16.70 7.73
CA PHE A 275 -4.13 15.88 8.57
C PHE A 275 -3.92 16.50 9.95
N GLU A 276 -3.81 17.82 10.05
CA GLU A 276 -3.78 18.55 11.32
C GLU A 276 -5.10 18.37 12.09
N GLU A 277 -6.26 18.54 11.43
CA GLU A 277 -7.59 18.27 12.01
C GLU A 277 -7.70 16.82 12.53
N CYS A 278 -7.16 15.85 11.78
CA CYS A 278 -7.12 14.45 12.20
C CYS A 278 -6.28 14.26 13.47
N CYS A 279 -5.13 14.94 13.58
CA CYS A 279 -4.30 14.91 14.78
C CYS A 279 -5.01 15.54 15.98
N GLU A 280 -5.72 16.64 15.79
CA GLU A 280 -6.47 17.33 16.85
C GLU A 280 -7.67 16.51 17.34
N ALA A 281 -8.27 15.68 16.48
CA ALA A 281 -9.50 14.95 16.77
C ALA A 281 -9.38 13.89 17.89
N GLN A 282 -8.17 13.43 18.22
CA GLN A 282 -7.93 12.46 19.29
C GLN A 282 -6.47 12.49 19.76
N GLN A 283 -6.20 12.12 21.02
CA GLN A 283 -4.84 12.09 21.60
C GLN A 283 -4.45 10.72 22.19
N HIS A 284 -5.34 9.74 22.12
CA HIS A 284 -5.16 8.44 22.76
C HIS A 284 -4.26 7.51 21.95
N TRP A 285 -4.47 7.47 20.63
CA TRP A 285 -3.75 6.60 19.69
C TRP A 285 -2.84 7.45 18.82
N LYS A 286 -1.62 7.71 19.30
CA LYS A 286 -0.59 8.47 18.58
C LYS A 286 -0.25 7.90 17.20
N GLN A 287 -0.57 6.63 16.96
CA GLN A 287 -0.30 5.97 15.70
C GLN A 287 -1.13 6.57 14.55
N PHE A 288 -2.33 7.06 14.82
CA PHE A 288 -3.07 7.86 13.84
C PHE A 288 -2.36 9.18 13.52
N HIS A 289 -1.71 9.80 14.52
CA HIS A 289 -0.86 10.97 14.29
C HIS A 289 0.34 10.61 13.45
N HIS A 290 0.99 9.47 13.68
CA HIS A 290 2.13 9.03 12.88
C HIS A 290 1.77 8.83 11.40
N MET A 291 0.59 8.28 11.11
CA MET A 291 0.09 8.22 9.74
C MET A 291 -0.09 9.62 9.14
N CYS A 292 -0.63 10.57 9.91
CA CYS A 292 -0.75 11.97 9.48
C CYS A 292 0.62 12.64 9.30
N TYR A 293 1.57 12.43 10.19
CA TYR A 293 2.94 12.97 10.12
C TYR A 293 3.66 12.47 8.87
N TRP A 294 3.43 11.21 8.48
CA TRP A 294 3.95 10.67 7.24
C TRP A 294 3.42 11.43 6.01
N GLU A 295 2.12 11.69 5.94
CA GLU A 295 1.53 12.43 4.83
C GLU A 295 1.89 13.93 4.88
N LEU A 296 1.97 14.54 6.08
CA LEU A 296 2.41 15.92 6.28
C LEU A 296 3.86 16.10 5.83
N MET A 297 4.76 15.18 6.19
CA MET A 297 6.13 15.15 5.69
C MET A 297 6.16 15.25 4.15
N TRP A 298 5.34 14.47 3.45
CA TRP A 298 5.25 14.53 1.99
C TRP A 298 4.63 15.83 1.47
N CYS A 299 3.57 16.33 2.11
CA CYS A 299 2.95 17.60 1.74
C CYS A 299 3.96 18.76 1.80
N PHE A 300 4.78 18.81 2.84
CA PHE A 300 5.84 19.82 2.96
C PHE A 300 6.98 19.60 1.96
N THR A 301 7.30 18.35 1.61
CA THR A 301 8.22 18.02 0.52
C THR A 301 7.73 18.52 -0.83
N TYR A 302 6.43 18.37 -1.14
CA TYR A 302 5.83 18.88 -2.37
C TYR A 302 5.92 20.40 -2.49
N LYS A 303 5.91 21.11 -1.35
CA LYS A 303 6.09 22.56 -1.27
C LYS A 303 7.56 22.98 -1.14
N SER A 304 8.52 22.05 -1.21
CA SER A 304 9.95 22.29 -0.97
C SER A 304 10.25 22.94 0.39
N GLN A 305 9.40 22.73 1.40
CA GLN A 305 9.56 23.26 2.76
C GLN A 305 10.36 22.27 3.62
N TRP A 306 11.67 22.16 3.33
CA TRP A 306 12.55 21.12 3.88
C TRP A 306 12.61 21.08 5.40
N LYS A 307 12.55 22.24 6.08
CA LYS A 307 12.56 22.34 7.55
C LYS A 307 11.34 21.67 8.18
N MET A 308 10.15 21.87 7.61
CA MET A 308 8.92 21.24 8.09
C MET A 308 8.89 19.75 7.75
N ALA A 309 9.34 19.37 6.56
CA ALA A 309 9.45 17.96 6.19
C ALA A 309 10.43 17.21 7.10
N TYR A 310 11.58 17.81 7.42
CA TYR A 310 12.54 17.32 8.40
C TYR A 310 11.90 17.16 9.79
N PHE A 311 11.12 18.13 10.26
CA PHE A 311 10.48 18.07 11.57
C PHE A 311 9.58 16.83 11.71
N TYR A 312 8.74 16.56 10.71
CA TYR A 312 7.89 15.36 10.74
C TYR A 312 8.69 14.06 10.58
N ALA A 313 9.76 14.05 9.78
CA ALA A 313 10.66 12.90 9.69
C ALA A 313 11.36 12.62 11.03
N ASP A 314 11.75 13.66 11.76
CA ASP A 314 12.35 13.56 13.09
C ASP A 314 11.36 13.01 14.12
N LEU A 315 10.13 13.53 14.18
CA LEU A 315 9.07 12.99 15.03
C LEU A 315 8.83 11.49 14.76
N LEU A 316 8.68 11.10 13.49
CA LEU A 316 8.50 9.71 13.10
C LEU A 316 9.70 8.84 13.51
N SER A 317 10.93 9.33 13.34
CA SER A 317 12.14 8.60 13.70
C SER A 317 12.25 8.32 15.21
N LYS A 318 11.71 9.21 16.04
CA LYS A 318 11.72 9.12 17.50
C LYS A 318 10.57 8.25 18.02
N GLU A 319 9.37 8.43 17.46
CA GLU A 319 8.15 7.85 18.02
C GLU A 319 7.68 6.56 17.34
N ASN A 320 8.04 6.32 16.07
CA ASN A 320 7.49 5.22 15.29
C ASN A 320 8.52 4.10 15.08
N SER A 321 8.09 2.85 15.31
CA SER A 321 8.95 1.65 15.23
C SER A 321 8.86 0.89 13.90
N TRP A 322 7.94 1.26 13.00
CA TRP A 322 7.63 0.50 11.79
C TRP A 322 8.72 0.57 10.71
N SER A 323 9.36 1.73 10.50
CA SER A 323 10.38 1.89 9.47
C SER A 323 11.47 2.90 9.82
N LYS A 324 12.13 2.68 10.96
CA LYS A 324 13.16 3.60 11.50
C LYS A 324 14.26 3.94 10.49
N ALA A 325 14.73 2.96 9.71
CA ALA A 325 15.75 3.20 8.69
C ALA A 325 15.25 4.17 7.60
N THR A 326 13.98 4.09 7.19
CA THR A 326 13.40 5.05 6.23
C THR A 326 13.23 6.42 6.86
N TYR A 327 12.75 6.55 8.10
CA TYR A 327 12.59 7.85 8.74
C TYR A 327 13.93 8.59 8.93
N ILE A 328 14.97 7.89 9.40
CA ILE A 328 16.31 8.46 9.54
C ILE A 328 16.92 8.81 8.18
N TYR A 329 16.71 7.99 7.15
CA TYR A 329 17.13 8.33 5.79
C TYR A 329 16.44 9.59 5.29
N MET A 330 15.12 9.73 5.46
CA MET A 330 14.38 10.93 5.04
C MET A 330 14.83 12.15 5.83
N LYS A 331 15.08 12.02 7.13
CA LYS A 331 15.63 13.08 7.97
C LYS A 331 16.98 13.57 7.45
N ALA A 332 17.91 12.65 7.14
CA ALA A 332 19.20 12.98 6.51
C ALA A 332 19.02 13.62 5.13
N ALA A 333 18.12 13.07 4.32
CA ALA A 333 17.82 13.56 2.98
C ALA A 333 17.24 14.98 2.98
N TYR A 334 16.40 15.34 3.95
CA TYR A 334 15.93 16.72 4.07
C TYR A 334 17.02 17.66 4.56
N LEU A 335 17.83 17.23 5.52
CA LEU A 335 18.95 18.03 6.02
C LEU A 335 19.97 18.33 4.90
N SER A 336 20.20 17.39 3.98
CA SER A 336 21.07 17.64 2.80
C SER A 336 20.48 18.59 1.76
N MET A 337 19.18 18.91 1.85
CA MET A 337 18.52 19.87 0.94
C MET A 337 18.51 21.30 1.49
N PHE A 338 19.07 21.54 2.68
CA PHE A 338 19.17 22.86 3.28
C PHE A 338 20.26 23.68 2.57
N GLU A 339 20.11 25.00 2.56
CA GLU A 339 21.17 25.89 2.07
C GLU A 339 22.36 25.89 3.04
N LYS A 340 23.56 26.25 2.58
CA LYS A 340 24.77 26.20 3.43
C LYS A 340 24.66 27.11 4.65
N GLU A 341 23.91 28.18 4.51
CA GLU A 341 23.67 29.20 5.52
C GLU A 341 22.49 28.85 6.45
N ASP A 342 21.72 27.80 6.13
CA ASP A 342 20.59 27.39 6.96
C ASP A 342 21.06 26.80 8.30
N TYR A 343 20.39 27.20 9.38
CA TYR A 343 20.59 26.58 10.69
C TYR A 343 20.14 25.12 10.69
N LYS A 344 21.06 24.21 11.04
CA LYS A 344 20.77 22.78 11.24
C LYS A 344 20.02 22.57 12.57
N PRO A 345 18.78 22.05 12.55
CA PRO A 345 18.01 21.82 13.77
C PRO A 345 18.68 20.76 14.65
N PHE A 346 18.55 20.92 15.96
CA PHE A 346 18.93 19.91 16.98
C PHE A 346 20.39 19.42 16.95
N GLY A 347 21.29 20.10 16.25
CA GLY A 347 22.70 19.71 16.14
C GLY A 347 22.93 18.43 15.32
N ASP A 348 21.94 18.02 14.52
CA ASP A 348 22.10 16.85 13.67
C ASP A 348 23.06 17.11 12.51
N ASP A 349 23.69 16.02 12.08
CA ASP A 349 24.59 15.99 10.93
C ASP A 349 24.10 14.95 9.92
N GLU A 350 23.95 15.36 8.66
CA GLU A 350 23.41 14.51 7.59
C GLU A 350 24.29 13.29 7.33
N VAL A 351 25.62 13.41 7.44
CA VAL A 351 26.56 12.31 7.19
C VAL A 351 26.40 11.25 8.29
N GLU A 352 26.37 11.66 9.55
CA GLU A 352 26.15 10.75 10.68
C GLU A 352 24.78 10.07 10.62
N LEU A 353 23.73 10.80 10.24
CA LEU A 353 22.40 10.21 10.05
C LEU A 353 22.40 9.17 8.92
N PHE A 354 23.01 9.44 7.77
CA PHE A 354 23.14 8.44 6.69
C PHE A 354 23.95 7.22 7.13
N ARG A 355 25.03 7.40 7.91
CA ARG A 355 25.85 6.31 8.47
C ARG A 355 25.05 5.41 9.41
N ALA A 356 24.07 5.95 10.12
CA ALA A 356 23.23 5.18 11.04
C ALA A 356 22.21 4.26 10.31
N VAL A 357 21.74 4.64 9.11
CA VAL A 357 20.65 3.93 8.38
C VAL A 357 20.84 2.40 8.28
N PRO A 358 22.02 1.85 7.91
CA PRO A 358 22.22 0.40 7.81
C PRO A 358 21.98 -0.36 9.13
N GLY A 359 22.23 0.27 10.27
CA GLY A 359 22.05 -0.33 11.60
C GLY A 359 20.60 -0.36 12.09
N LEU A 360 19.69 0.33 11.40
CA LEU A 360 18.28 0.50 11.80
C LEU A 360 17.31 -0.42 11.05
N LYS A 361 17.85 -1.35 10.26
CA LYS A 361 17.11 -2.24 9.36
C LYS A 361 16.13 -3.14 10.13
N LEU A 362 14.86 -3.09 9.74
CA LEU A 362 13.83 -4.00 10.22
C LEU A 362 13.72 -5.21 9.28
N LYS A 363 13.20 -6.32 9.79
CA LYS A 363 12.83 -7.50 8.99
C LYS A 363 11.40 -7.92 9.36
N ILE A 364 10.62 -8.24 8.35
CA ILE A 364 9.26 -8.75 8.46
C ILE A 364 9.22 -10.06 7.67
N ALA A 365 8.78 -11.16 8.28
CA ALA A 365 8.88 -12.50 7.73
C ALA A 365 10.28 -12.83 7.17
N GLY A 366 11.33 -12.43 7.90
CA GLY A 366 12.74 -12.62 7.52
C GLY A 366 13.23 -11.75 6.36
N LYS A 367 12.39 -10.87 5.81
CA LYS A 367 12.73 -9.95 4.71
C LYS A 367 12.65 -8.51 5.16
N SER A 368 13.66 -7.71 4.84
CA SER A 368 13.56 -6.26 5.05
C SER A 368 12.68 -5.59 4.00
N LEU A 369 12.01 -4.53 4.45
CA LEU A 369 11.17 -3.67 3.63
C LEU A 369 11.95 -3.18 2.39
N PRO A 370 11.36 -3.19 1.19
CA PRO A 370 12.04 -2.75 -0.02
C PRO A 370 12.59 -1.32 0.09
N THR A 371 11.84 -0.41 0.71
CA THR A 371 12.21 0.99 0.92
C THR A 371 13.40 1.13 1.86
N GLU A 372 13.48 0.33 2.92
CA GLU A 372 14.66 0.29 3.79
C GLU A 372 15.88 -0.26 3.06
N LYS A 373 15.73 -1.32 2.27
CA LYS A 373 16.84 -1.83 1.44
C LYS A 373 17.35 -0.79 0.46
N PHE A 374 16.45 0.02 -0.11
CA PHE A 374 16.81 1.14 -0.97
C PHE A 374 17.61 2.20 -0.17
N ALA A 375 17.06 2.69 0.94
CA ALA A 375 17.70 3.67 1.81
C ALA A 375 19.10 3.23 2.28
N ILE A 376 19.23 1.97 2.74
CA ILE A 376 20.51 1.38 3.16
C ILE A 376 21.50 1.31 2.00
N ARG A 377 21.05 1.01 0.77
CA ARG A 377 21.94 0.96 -0.38
C ARG A 377 22.47 2.34 -0.73
N LYS A 378 21.60 3.35 -0.76
CA LYS A 378 21.98 4.74 -1.04
C LYS A 378 22.89 5.31 0.05
N SER A 379 22.64 4.97 1.32
CA SER A 379 23.43 5.47 2.44
C SER A 379 24.86 4.92 2.53
N ARG A 380 25.18 3.84 1.79
CA ARG A 380 26.54 3.27 1.73
C ARG A 380 27.59 4.28 1.27
N ARG A 381 27.22 5.27 0.44
CA ARG A 381 28.13 6.34 0.00
C ARG A 381 28.71 7.15 1.16
N TYR A 382 28.05 7.13 2.32
CA TYR A 382 28.46 7.86 3.52
C TYR A 382 29.34 7.07 4.48
N LEU A 383 29.58 5.77 4.24
CA LEU A 383 30.43 4.93 5.10
C LEU A 383 31.92 5.26 4.97
N SER A 384 32.32 5.86 3.85
CA SER A 384 33.69 6.35 3.65
C SER A 384 33.98 7.55 4.58
N PRO A 385 35.23 7.72 5.06
CA PRO A 385 35.66 8.94 5.73
C PRO A 385 35.50 10.20 4.87
N LYS A 386 35.59 10.06 3.54
CA LYS A 386 35.33 11.11 2.56
C LYS A 386 34.12 10.70 1.71
N PRO A 387 32.89 11.00 2.16
CA PRO A 387 31.69 10.53 1.49
C PRO A 387 31.43 11.32 0.21
N VAL A 388 30.87 10.66 -0.81
CA VAL A 388 30.30 11.33 -1.98
C VAL A 388 28.81 11.54 -1.73
N SER A 389 28.39 12.80 -1.74
CA SER A 389 27.01 13.17 -1.39
C SER A 389 26.02 12.70 -2.45
N LEU A 390 24.79 12.42 -2.02
CA LEU A 390 23.66 12.19 -2.91
C LEU A 390 23.14 13.55 -3.40
N PRO A 391 22.84 13.73 -4.70
CA PRO A 391 22.52 15.06 -5.25
C PRO A 391 21.19 15.63 -4.74
N ILE A 392 20.10 14.85 -4.81
CA ILE A 392 18.75 15.28 -4.42
C ILE A 392 17.95 14.11 -3.81
N PRO A 393 18.42 13.54 -2.68
CA PRO A 393 17.88 12.28 -2.14
C PRO A 393 16.41 12.34 -1.72
N ALA A 394 15.92 13.53 -1.33
CA ALA A 394 14.50 13.73 -1.01
C ALA A 394 13.61 13.59 -2.26
N LEU A 395 14.06 14.12 -3.41
CA LEU A 395 13.33 14.06 -4.68
C LEU A 395 13.40 12.66 -5.30
N GLU A 396 14.52 11.95 -5.14
CA GLU A 396 14.63 10.53 -5.49
C GLU A 396 13.61 9.68 -4.71
N MET A 397 13.48 9.91 -3.40
CA MET A 397 12.46 9.22 -2.61
C MET A 397 11.03 9.64 -2.98
N MET A 398 10.82 10.90 -3.36
CA MET A 398 9.53 11.37 -3.87
C MET A 398 9.08 10.58 -5.10
N TYR A 399 10.00 10.23 -6.01
CA TYR A 399 9.71 9.34 -7.14
C TYR A 399 9.26 7.94 -6.70
N ILE A 400 9.94 7.36 -5.71
CA ILE A 400 9.59 6.05 -5.15
C ILE A 400 8.17 6.03 -4.57
N TRP A 401 7.70 7.16 -4.04
CA TRP A 401 6.35 7.29 -3.49
C TRP A 401 5.34 7.91 -4.46
N ASN A 402 5.67 8.01 -5.75
CA ASN A 402 4.81 8.56 -6.80
C ASN A 402 4.40 10.03 -6.58
N GLY A 403 5.20 10.82 -5.85
CA GLY A 403 4.90 12.22 -5.53
C GLY A 403 4.86 13.16 -6.74
N TYR A 404 5.55 12.81 -7.84
CA TYR A 404 5.49 13.57 -9.10
C TYR A 404 4.06 13.62 -9.69
N ALA A 405 3.24 12.58 -9.45
CA ALA A 405 1.84 12.57 -9.86
C ALA A 405 0.97 13.56 -9.05
N VAL A 406 1.40 13.94 -7.85
CA VAL A 406 0.74 14.93 -6.99
C VAL A 406 1.11 16.34 -7.45
N ILE A 407 2.42 16.66 -7.46
CA ILE A 407 2.86 18.00 -7.88
C ILE A 407 2.52 18.27 -9.33
N GLY A 408 2.46 17.25 -10.20
CA GLY A 408 2.08 17.38 -11.60
C GLY A 408 0.64 17.86 -11.84
N LYS A 409 -0.19 17.97 -10.79
CA LYS A 409 -1.51 18.62 -10.83
C LYS A 409 -1.45 20.13 -10.57
N GLN A 410 -0.30 20.64 -10.12
CA GLN A 410 -0.03 22.03 -9.75
C GLN A 410 1.24 22.51 -10.47
N PRO A 411 1.10 23.25 -11.60
CA PRO A 411 2.24 23.71 -12.38
C PRO A 411 3.30 24.44 -11.55
N GLU A 412 2.89 25.29 -10.60
CA GLU A 412 3.80 26.08 -9.76
C GLU A 412 4.69 25.20 -8.88
N LEU A 413 4.12 24.11 -8.32
CA LEU A 413 4.91 23.14 -7.54
C LEU A 413 5.85 22.35 -8.44
N THR A 414 5.40 21.98 -9.64
CA THR A 414 6.21 21.22 -10.60
C THR A 414 7.39 22.05 -11.11
N ASP A 415 7.16 23.33 -11.44
CA ASP A 415 8.20 24.27 -11.85
C ASP A 415 9.21 24.51 -10.73
N GLY A 416 8.75 24.76 -9.50
CA GLY A 416 9.64 24.92 -8.35
C GLY A 416 10.55 23.70 -8.11
N ILE A 417 10.03 22.48 -8.30
CA ILE A 417 10.84 21.25 -8.21
C ILE A 417 11.78 21.12 -9.41
N LEU A 418 11.34 21.48 -10.62
CA LEU A 418 12.18 21.47 -11.83
C LEU A 418 13.37 22.42 -11.71
N GLU A 419 13.21 23.58 -11.08
CA GLU A 419 14.30 24.51 -10.79
C GLU A 419 15.36 23.89 -9.88
N ILE A 420 14.95 23.18 -8.83
CA ILE A 420 15.87 22.47 -7.92
C ILE A 420 16.64 21.38 -8.66
N ILE A 421 15.94 20.59 -9.50
CA ILE A 421 16.56 19.54 -10.30
C ILE A 421 17.55 20.13 -11.32
N THR A 422 17.20 21.25 -11.95
CA THR A 422 18.06 21.93 -12.93
C THR A 422 19.33 22.47 -12.27
N LYS A 423 19.22 23.07 -11.07
CA LYS A 423 20.40 23.46 -10.28
C LYS A 423 21.29 22.27 -9.92
N ALA A 424 20.69 21.14 -9.54
CA ALA A 424 21.44 19.92 -9.25
C ALA A 424 22.17 19.37 -10.51
N GLU A 425 21.53 19.42 -11.68
CA GLU A 425 22.13 19.06 -12.96
C GLU A 425 23.38 19.91 -13.26
N GLU A 426 23.25 21.24 -13.17
CA GLU A 426 24.37 22.15 -13.40
C GLU A 426 25.53 21.94 -12.41
N MET A 427 25.21 21.61 -11.15
CA MET A 427 26.22 21.30 -10.15
C MET A 427 26.98 20.01 -10.45
N LEU A 428 26.30 18.99 -10.98
CA LEU A 428 26.94 17.75 -11.42
C LEU A 428 27.85 18.00 -12.64
N GLU A 429 27.39 18.77 -13.62
CA GLU A 429 28.17 19.11 -14.82
C GLU A 429 29.46 19.90 -14.50
N LYS A 430 29.40 20.80 -13.51
CA LYS A 430 30.55 21.61 -13.06
C LYS A 430 31.42 20.88 -12.04
N GLY A 431 30.92 19.80 -11.44
CA GLY A 431 31.58 19.07 -10.36
C GLY A 431 32.70 18.15 -10.84
N PRO A 432 33.58 17.68 -9.93
CA PRO A 432 34.58 16.68 -10.28
C PRO A 432 33.91 15.34 -10.61
N GLU A 433 34.34 14.71 -11.69
CA GLU A 433 33.92 13.36 -12.04
C GLU A 433 34.35 12.37 -10.93
N ASN A 434 33.43 11.48 -10.56
CA ASN A 434 33.64 10.45 -9.57
C ASN A 434 32.94 9.15 -9.99
N GLU A 435 33.07 8.11 -9.18
CA GLU A 435 32.56 6.78 -9.55
C GLU A 435 31.03 6.70 -9.69
N TYR A 436 30.28 7.68 -9.16
CA TYR A 436 28.82 7.78 -9.21
C TYR A 436 28.29 8.77 -10.26
N SER A 437 29.15 9.51 -10.96
CA SER A 437 28.73 10.62 -11.84
C SER A 437 27.65 10.23 -12.85
N VAL A 438 27.84 9.12 -13.58
CA VAL A 438 26.84 8.66 -14.57
C VAL A 438 25.52 8.26 -13.93
N ASP A 439 25.56 7.58 -12.78
CA ASP A 439 24.36 7.17 -12.04
C ASP A 439 23.59 8.42 -11.55
N ASP A 440 24.30 9.43 -11.05
CA ASP A 440 23.73 10.68 -10.54
C ASP A 440 23.14 11.56 -11.66
N GLU A 441 23.84 11.67 -12.80
CA GLU A 441 23.33 12.33 -14.00
C GLU A 441 22.05 11.64 -14.50
N CYS A 442 22.04 10.31 -14.60
CA CYS A 442 20.86 9.55 -15.03
C CYS A 442 19.68 9.72 -14.06
N LEU A 443 19.94 9.78 -12.75
CA LEU A 443 18.92 10.07 -11.75
C LEU A 443 18.32 11.47 -11.97
N VAL A 444 19.15 12.49 -12.13
CA VAL A 444 18.69 13.86 -12.36
C VAL A 444 17.88 13.96 -13.66
N LYS A 445 18.32 13.32 -14.74
CA LYS A 445 17.55 13.23 -16.00
C LYS A 445 16.20 12.54 -15.81
N LEU A 446 16.12 11.45 -15.03
CA LEU A 446 14.86 10.76 -14.76
C LEU A 446 13.86 11.71 -14.07
N LEU A 447 14.32 12.38 -13.01
CA LEU A 447 13.48 13.29 -12.22
C LEU A 447 13.09 14.53 -13.03
N LYS A 448 14.01 15.07 -13.84
CA LYS A 448 13.74 16.18 -14.77
C LYS A 448 12.70 15.79 -15.81
N GLY A 449 12.83 14.62 -16.41
CA GLY A 449 11.88 14.08 -17.38
C GLY A 449 10.47 13.95 -16.82
N LEU A 450 10.32 13.60 -15.54
CA LEU A 450 9.00 13.57 -14.87
C LEU A 450 8.37 14.96 -14.75
N CYS A 451 9.11 15.98 -14.31
CA CYS A 451 8.59 17.35 -14.26
C CYS A 451 8.20 17.84 -15.66
N LEU A 452 9.09 17.67 -16.65
CA LEU A 452 8.84 18.06 -18.03
C LEU A 452 7.61 17.38 -18.62
N LYS A 453 7.42 16.09 -18.32
CA LYS A 453 6.22 15.33 -18.70
C LYS A 453 4.95 16.01 -18.16
N TYR A 454 4.90 16.29 -16.86
CA TYR A 454 3.72 16.90 -16.23
C TYR A 454 3.47 18.36 -16.66
N LEU A 455 4.52 19.08 -17.05
CA LEU A 455 4.42 20.42 -17.65
C LEU A 455 4.05 20.38 -19.15
N GLY A 456 3.82 19.21 -19.74
CA GLY A 456 3.49 19.06 -21.16
C GLY A 456 4.67 19.28 -22.13
N ARG A 457 5.91 19.36 -21.62
CA ARG A 457 7.15 19.47 -22.41
C ARG A 457 7.60 18.09 -22.89
N VAL A 458 6.74 17.45 -23.67
CA VAL A 458 6.80 16.01 -23.96
C VAL A 458 8.09 15.59 -24.68
N ARG A 459 8.56 16.36 -25.66
CA ARG A 459 9.79 16.01 -26.40
C ARG A 459 11.01 16.00 -25.49
N GLU A 460 11.14 17.01 -24.63
CA GLU A 460 12.25 17.10 -23.69
C GLU A 460 12.18 16.00 -22.64
N ALA A 461 10.98 15.64 -22.17
CA ALA A 461 10.78 14.50 -21.29
C ALA A 461 11.25 13.19 -21.93
N GLU A 462 10.86 12.94 -23.19
CA GLU A 462 11.28 11.78 -23.96
C GLU A 462 12.81 11.73 -24.13
N GLU A 463 13.46 12.85 -24.48
CA GLU A 463 14.92 12.95 -24.59
C GLU A 463 15.63 12.60 -23.28
N ASN A 464 15.13 13.12 -22.16
CA ASN A 464 15.65 12.81 -20.83
C ASN A 464 15.56 11.31 -20.54
N PHE A 465 14.40 10.67 -20.75
CA PHE A 465 14.25 9.23 -20.51
C PHE A 465 15.12 8.36 -21.42
N ARG A 466 15.23 8.72 -22.71
CA ARG A 466 16.08 7.98 -23.67
C ARG A 466 17.57 8.11 -23.36
N SER A 467 18.01 9.26 -22.84
CA SER A 467 19.42 9.48 -22.47
C SER A 467 19.90 8.49 -21.39
N ILE A 468 19.00 8.05 -20.50
CA ILE A 468 19.30 7.07 -19.45
C ILE A 468 19.59 5.70 -20.08
N SER A 469 18.74 5.25 -21.00
CA SER A 469 18.95 3.99 -21.73
C SER A 469 20.24 4.02 -22.57
N ALA A 470 20.59 5.18 -23.14
CA ALA A 470 21.84 5.33 -23.88
C ALA A 470 23.10 5.16 -23.00
N ASN A 471 22.99 5.39 -21.69
CA ASN A 471 24.07 5.21 -20.72
C ASN A 471 23.98 3.89 -19.93
N GLU A 472 23.10 2.96 -20.30
CA GLU A 472 22.87 1.70 -19.58
C GLU A 472 24.16 0.96 -19.20
N LYS A 473 25.10 0.82 -20.14
CA LYS A 473 26.36 0.09 -19.91
C LYS A 473 27.34 0.80 -18.97
N LYS A 474 27.11 2.08 -18.68
CA LYS A 474 27.96 2.92 -17.83
C LYS A 474 27.43 3.06 -16.41
N ILE A 475 26.14 2.78 -16.17
CA ILE A 475 25.53 2.78 -14.84
C ILE A 475 26.13 1.64 -14.02
N LYS A 476 26.63 1.94 -12.82
CA LYS A 476 27.36 0.97 -11.98
C LYS A 476 26.56 0.48 -10.77
N TYR A 477 25.69 1.31 -10.22
CA TYR A 477 25.08 1.08 -8.91
C TYR A 477 23.55 1.09 -8.97
N ASP A 478 22.98 2.16 -9.53
CA ASP A 478 21.56 2.47 -9.55
C ASP A 478 20.87 1.89 -10.79
N HIS A 479 21.07 0.58 -11.00
CA HIS A 479 20.47 -0.20 -12.09
C HIS A 479 18.94 -0.12 -12.17
N TYR A 480 18.26 0.36 -11.12
CA TYR A 480 16.83 0.59 -11.14
C TYR A 480 16.43 1.72 -12.10
N LEU A 481 17.34 2.65 -12.42
CA LEU A 481 17.07 3.80 -13.29
C LEU A 481 16.62 3.37 -14.68
N ILE A 482 17.21 2.30 -15.24
CA ILE A 482 16.92 1.84 -16.61
C ILE A 482 15.48 1.32 -16.76
N PRO A 483 15.03 0.28 -16.00
CA PRO A 483 13.66 -0.21 -16.13
C PRO A 483 12.61 0.83 -15.72
N ASN A 484 12.95 1.77 -14.82
CA ASN A 484 12.06 2.86 -14.46
C ASN A 484 11.99 3.93 -15.57
N ALA A 485 13.08 4.29 -16.24
CA ALA A 485 13.06 5.19 -17.40
C ALA A 485 12.24 4.60 -18.56
N LEU A 486 12.37 3.30 -18.84
CA LEU A 486 11.55 2.60 -19.83
C LEU A 486 10.06 2.61 -19.45
N LEU A 487 9.74 2.40 -18.16
CA LEU A 487 8.38 2.51 -17.64
C LEU A 487 7.80 3.93 -17.83
N GLU A 488 8.53 4.97 -17.43
CA GLU A 488 8.04 6.35 -17.56
C GLU A 488 7.91 6.78 -19.03
N LEU A 489 8.83 6.35 -19.91
CA LEU A 489 8.71 6.56 -21.35
C LEU A 489 7.50 5.83 -21.93
N ALA A 490 7.23 4.60 -21.50
CA ALA A 490 6.04 3.87 -21.92
C ALA A 490 4.76 4.57 -21.47
N LEU A 491 4.70 5.07 -20.23
CA LEU A 491 3.56 5.84 -19.74
C LEU A 491 3.36 7.13 -20.54
N LEU A 492 4.44 7.83 -20.91
CA LEU A 492 4.39 8.98 -21.80
C LEU A 492 3.83 8.62 -23.19
N PHE A 493 4.21 7.47 -23.75
CA PHE A 493 3.68 6.99 -25.03
C PHE A 493 2.21 6.61 -24.94
N MET A 494 1.77 6.01 -23.84
CA MET A 494 0.36 5.74 -23.60
C MET A 494 -0.48 7.02 -23.59
N GLU A 495 0.02 8.10 -22.98
CA GLU A 495 -0.63 9.42 -22.99
C GLU A 495 -0.73 10.03 -24.39
N GLN A 496 0.19 9.67 -25.30
CA GLN A 496 0.15 10.05 -26.72
C GLN A 496 -0.67 9.08 -27.60
N GLY A 497 -1.27 8.04 -27.03
CA GLY A 497 -1.98 6.99 -27.79
C GLY A 497 -1.07 5.96 -28.48
N ARG A 498 0.25 6.01 -28.28
CA ARG A 498 1.26 5.11 -28.86
C ARG A 498 1.38 3.80 -28.07
N ASN A 499 0.25 3.13 -27.86
CA ASN A 499 0.14 1.97 -26.97
C ASN A 499 0.97 0.76 -27.42
N GLU A 500 1.15 0.54 -28.72
CA GLU A 500 1.99 -0.56 -29.23
C GLU A 500 3.46 -0.39 -28.85
N GLU A 501 4.00 0.82 -29.00
CA GLU A 501 5.38 1.14 -28.61
C GLU A 501 5.54 1.07 -27.08
N ALA A 502 4.55 1.55 -26.34
CA ALA A 502 4.53 1.44 -24.89
C ALA A 502 4.60 -0.02 -24.42
N VAL A 503 3.81 -0.93 -25.02
CA VAL A 503 3.84 -2.36 -24.67
C VAL A 503 5.23 -2.96 -24.91
N LYS A 504 5.90 -2.62 -26.02
CA LYS A 504 7.28 -3.09 -26.28
C LYS A 504 8.24 -2.64 -25.18
N LEU A 505 8.22 -1.37 -24.80
CA LEU A 505 9.06 -0.83 -23.73
C LEU A 505 8.79 -1.51 -22.37
N LEU A 506 7.52 -1.72 -22.02
CA LEU A 506 7.11 -2.40 -20.78
C LEU A 506 7.58 -3.86 -20.75
N GLU A 507 7.51 -4.56 -21.88
CA GLU A 507 8.00 -5.93 -22.00
C GLU A 507 9.53 -6.00 -21.87
N THR A 508 10.26 -5.07 -22.50
CA THR A 508 11.71 -4.92 -22.33
C THR A 508 12.08 -4.68 -20.86
N ALA A 509 11.44 -3.71 -20.21
CA ALA A 509 11.69 -3.37 -18.81
C ALA A 509 11.46 -4.56 -17.86
N ARG A 510 10.46 -5.41 -18.16
CA ARG A 510 10.09 -6.58 -17.35
C ARG A 510 11.01 -7.79 -17.56
N GLN A 511 11.49 -8.00 -18.78
CA GLN A 511 12.20 -9.23 -19.16
C GLN A 511 13.71 -9.13 -18.99
N ASN A 512 14.28 -7.96 -19.28
CA ASN A 512 15.73 -7.79 -19.42
C ASN A 512 16.43 -7.38 -18.12
N TYR A 513 15.70 -6.89 -17.11
CA TYR A 513 16.27 -6.35 -15.88
C TYR A 513 15.77 -7.13 -14.65
N LYS A 514 16.68 -7.44 -13.71
CA LYS A 514 16.41 -8.19 -12.47
C LYS A 514 17.35 -7.76 -11.36
N ASN A 515 17.00 -8.05 -10.10
CA ASN A 515 17.83 -7.86 -8.90
C ASN A 515 18.21 -6.38 -8.59
N TYR A 516 17.45 -5.42 -9.12
CA TYR A 516 17.65 -4.00 -8.85
C TYR A 516 16.84 -3.51 -7.62
N SER A 517 17.17 -2.33 -7.08
CA SER A 517 16.42 -1.79 -5.94
C SER A 517 14.96 -1.52 -6.32
N MET A 518 14.02 -1.78 -5.42
CA MET A 518 12.59 -1.53 -5.64
C MET A 518 11.98 -2.32 -6.82
N GLU A 519 12.63 -3.40 -7.27
CA GLU A 519 12.17 -4.26 -8.37
C GLU A 519 10.69 -4.65 -8.24
N SER A 520 10.26 -5.14 -7.07
CA SER A 520 8.86 -5.53 -6.87
C SER A 520 7.89 -4.40 -7.20
N ARG A 521 8.16 -3.16 -6.75
CA ARG A 521 7.33 -1.99 -7.06
C ARG A 521 7.28 -1.72 -8.56
N THR A 522 8.43 -1.66 -9.22
CA THR A 522 8.52 -1.40 -10.67
C THR A 522 7.76 -2.47 -11.45
N HIS A 523 7.84 -3.75 -11.04
CA HIS A 523 7.06 -4.82 -11.66
C HIS A 523 5.54 -4.66 -11.50
N PHE A 524 5.05 -4.27 -10.33
CA PHE A 524 3.62 -3.97 -10.15
C PHE A 524 3.16 -2.84 -11.10
N ARG A 525 3.95 -1.75 -11.18
CA ARG A 525 3.63 -0.63 -12.07
C ARG A 525 3.65 -1.03 -13.55
N ILE A 526 4.65 -1.80 -13.97
CA ILE A 526 4.74 -2.34 -15.34
C ILE A 526 3.52 -3.21 -15.66
N GLN A 527 3.10 -4.09 -14.74
CA GLN A 527 1.91 -4.92 -14.95
C GLN A 527 0.65 -4.08 -15.10
N ALA A 528 0.44 -3.10 -14.23
CA ALA A 528 -0.69 -2.18 -14.31
C ALA A 528 -0.71 -1.43 -15.65
N ALA A 529 0.43 -0.86 -16.06
CA ALA A 529 0.57 -0.16 -17.33
C ALA A 529 0.34 -1.07 -18.55
N THR A 530 0.84 -2.31 -18.49
CA THR A 530 0.67 -3.29 -19.58
C THR A 530 -0.79 -3.67 -19.75
N LEU A 531 -1.52 -3.92 -18.66
CA LEU A 531 -2.95 -4.24 -18.70
C LEU A 531 -3.75 -3.08 -19.27
N GLN A 532 -3.45 -1.85 -18.85
CA GLN A 532 -4.10 -0.65 -19.37
C GLN A 532 -3.84 -0.46 -20.87
N ALA A 533 -2.57 -0.53 -21.31
CA ALA A 533 -2.21 -0.35 -22.71
C ALA A 533 -2.84 -1.41 -23.63
N LYS A 534 -2.86 -2.69 -23.19
CA LYS A 534 -3.48 -3.79 -23.96
C LYS A 534 -5.00 -3.62 -24.06
N SER A 535 -5.67 -3.26 -22.95
CA SER A 535 -7.11 -2.98 -22.96
C SER A 535 -7.47 -1.84 -23.92
N SER A 536 -6.66 -0.78 -23.98
CA SER A 536 -6.88 0.32 -24.93
C SER A 536 -6.75 -0.13 -26.39
N LEU A 537 -5.81 -1.03 -26.72
CA LEU A 537 -5.66 -1.59 -28.07
C LEU A 537 -6.85 -2.49 -28.46
N GLU A 538 -7.35 -3.30 -27.52
CA GLU A 538 -8.52 -4.15 -27.72
C GLU A 538 -9.81 -3.33 -27.93
N ASN A 539 -9.97 -2.23 -27.18
CA ASN A 539 -11.11 -1.33 -27.35
C ASN A 539 -11.02 -0.52 -28.66
N GLY A 540 -9.82 -0.07 -29.04
CA GLY A 540 -9.58 0.63 -30.31
C GLY A 540 -9.89 -0.27 -31.52
N SER A 541 -9.45 -1.52 -31.51
CA SER A 541 -9.76 -2.48 -32.58
C SER A 541 -11.25 -2.81 -32.68
N ARG A 542 -11.98 -2.95 -31.56
CA ARG A 542 -13.45 -3.11 -31.56
C ARG A 542 -14.18 -1.89 -32.15
N SER A 543 -13.73 -0.67 -31.84
CA SER A 543 -14.32 0.55 -32.43
C SER A 543 -14.07 0.66 -33.95
N MET A 544 -12.89 0.24 -34.44
CA MET A 544 -12.58 0.24 -35.86
C MET A 544 -13.42 -0.79 -36.64
N VAL A 545 -13.63 -1.98 -36.10
CA VAL A 545 -14.48 -3.02 -36.74
C VAL A 545 -15.96 -2.56 -36.81
N SER A 546 -16.44 -1.85 -35.79
CA SER A 546 -17.77 -1.22 -35.78
C SER A 546 -17.92 -0.07 -36.79
N SER A 547 -16.85 0.65 -37.12
CA SER A 547 -16.90 1.76 -38.09
C SER A 547 -16.72 1.35 -39.55
N VAL A 548 -16.25 0.12 -39.81
CA VAL A 548 -16.07 -0.43 -41.17
C VAL A 548 -17.32 -1.21 -41.65
N SER A 549 -18.35 -1.29 -40.81
CA SER A 549 -19.62 -1.99 -41.10
C SER A 549 -20.83 -1.05 -41.25
N LEU A 550 -20.61 0.22 -41.61
CA LEU A 550 -21.66 1.17 -42.01
C LEU A 550 -21.50 1.63 -43.45
#